data_AF-A0A5M9J8Y2-F1
#
_entry.id   AF-A0A5M9J8Y2-F1
#
_cell.length_a   1.000
_cell.length_b   1.000
_cell.length_c   1.000
_cell.angle_alpha   90.00
_cell.angle_beta   90.00
_cell.angle_gamma   90.00
#
_symmetry.space_group_name_H-M   'P 1'
#
loop_
_entity.id
_entity.type
_entity.pdbx_description
1 polymer ?
#
loop_
_entity_poly.entity_id
_entity_poly.type
_entity_poly.pdbx_seq_one_letter_code
_entity_poly.pdbx_strand_id
1 'polypeptide(L)'
;MVLATSILLPLYLFPTQGAWNWVTNAISAYPSLPFTIIVNPNSGPGATNAYPETEYINGITNLTKHDNVKLLGYVDTRYMEKDTATVDQEVETYKYWSTYTKGDIAVDGIFFDDAVNEWTSTSSTYMTAIANHAHSLNLTVTFNPGTIADAQFFDIADKIVMIEDAYSSYSSGTGDSLKQISNGQGDKSSVILYQFSGSSAQQTSTVDSIVNSGVSEIYITTVEYTSQSSMWTQFVAAVNNAISK
;
A
#
# COMPACT_ATOMS: atom_id res chain seq x y z
N MET A 1 -15.13 14.19 -9.28
CA MET A 1 -13.71 14.60 -9.26
C MET A 1 -12.95 13.28 -9.27
N VAL A 2 -12.24 12.96 -10.35
CA VAL A 2 -11.42 11.74 -10.38
C VAL A 2 -10.31 11.95 -9.35
N LEU A 3 -10.19 11.03 -8.38
CA LEU A 3 -9.08 11.08 -7.43
C LEU A 3 -7.79 10.87 -8.21
N ALA A 4 -6.83 11.80 -8.07
CA ALA A 4 -5.52 11.66 -8.67
C ALA A 4 -4.81 10.42 -8.10
N THR A 5 -4.10 9.68 -8.95
CA THR A 5 -3.32 8.50 -8.55
C THR A 5 -2.33 8.86 -7.43
N SER A 6 -2.29 8.07 -6.35
CA SER A 6 -1.33 8.20 -5.26
C SER A 6 -0.12 7.26 -5.46
N ILE A 7 0.95 7.51 -4.70
CA ILE A 7 2.02 6.52 -4.54
C ILE A 7 1.64 5.57 -3.40
N LEU A 8 1.64 4.25 -3.64
CA LEU A 8 1.49 3.23 -2.59
C LEU A 8 2.86 2.67 -2.24
N LEU A 9 3.47 3.03 -1.11
CA LEU A 9 4.84 2.63 -0.77
C LEU A 9 4.84 1.52 0.30
N PRO A 10 5.20 0.26 -0.03
CA PRO A 10 5.59 -0.77 0.94
C PRO A 10 6.93 -0.37 1.59
N LEU A 11 6.90 0.27 2.76
CA LEU A 11 8.08 0.77 3.44
C LEU A 11 8.53 -0.22 4.52
N TYR A 12 9.06 -1.37 4.07
CA TYR A 12 9.46 -2.47 4.96
C TYR A 12 10.94 -2.39 5.38
N LEU A 13 11.61 -1.30 5.02
CA LEU A 13 12.95 -0.97 5.50
C LEU A 13 12.87 -0.55 6.98
N PHE A 14 13.64 -1.20 7.86
CA PHE A 14 13.69 -0.83 9.27
C PHE A 14 14.16 0.63 9.47
N PRO A 15 13.42 1.46 10.23
CA PRO A 15 13.64 2.91 10.36
C PRO A 15 14.77 3.30 11.30
N THR A 16 15.98 2.74 11.11
CA THR A 16 17.17 3.33 11.77
C THR A 16 17.29 4.81 11.45
N GLN A 17 17.98 5.58 12.30
CA GLN A 17 18.08 7.03 12.15
C GLN A 17 18.52 7.44 10.74
N GLY A 18 17.65 8.16 10.04
CA GLY A 18 17.89 8.67 8.68
C GLY A 18 17.55 7.70 7.55
N ALA A 19 17.22 6.43 7.83
CA ALA A 19 16.92 5.42 6.82
C ALA A 19 15.69 5.77 5.95
N TRP A 20 14.75 6.56 6.47
CA TRP A 20 13.55 7.00 5.76
C TRP A 20 13.63 8.44 5.22
N ASN A 21 14.78 9.11 5.33
CA ASN A 21 14.91 10.51 4.88
C ASN A 21 14.57 10.69 3.39
N TRP A 22 14.85 9.68 2.56
CA TRP A 22 14.51 9.72 1.13
C TRP A 22 12.99 9.77 0.88
N VAL A 23 12.18 9.19 1.77
CA VAL A 23 10.72 9.24 1.74
C VAL A 23 10.24 10.64 2.12
N THR A 24 10.65 11.14 3.29
CA THR A 24 10.22 12.46 3.80
C THR A 24 10.68 13.61 2.91
N ASN A 25 11.86 13.49 2.29
CA ASN A 25 12.35 14.47 1.32
C ASN A 25 11.45 14.52 0.07
N ALA A 26 11.00 13.37 -0.43
CA ALA A 26 10.08 13.31 -1.58
C ALA A 26 8.69 13.85 -1.23
N ILE A 27 8.13 13.46 -0.09
CA ILE A 27 6.85 13.97 0.42
C ILE A 27 6.88 15.51 0.49
N SER A 28 7.94 16.08 1.06
CA SER A 28 8.10 17.53 1.20
C SER A 28 8.29 18.24 -0.14
N ALA A 29 8.95 17.60 -1.10
CA ALA A 29 9.20 18.16 -2.43
C ALA A 29 7.94 18.18 -3.32
N TYR A 30 6.98 17.29 -3.07
CA TYR A 30 5.75 17.13 -3.85
C TYR A 30 4.50 17.21 -2.95
N PRO A 31 4.18 18.38 -2.36
CA PRO A 31 3.12 18.53 -1.37
C PRO A 31 1.70 18.24 -1.90
N SER A 32 1.50 18.30 -3.22
CA SER A 32 0.22 17.97 -3.86
C SER A 32 0.10 16.51 -4.28
N LEU A 33 1.18 15.73 -4.22
CA LEU A 33 1.18 14.31 -4.56
C LEU A 33 0.83 13.50 -3.30
N PRO A 34 -0.23 12.68 -3.31
CA PRO A 34 -0.55 11.82 -2.16
C PRO A 34 0.38 10.61 -2.07
N PHE A 35 0.78 10.26 -0.85
CA PHE A 35 1.57 9.08 -0.51
C PHE A 35 0.80 8.19 0.48
N THR A 36 0.36 7.01 0.05
CA THR A 36 -0.10 5.94 0.92
C THR A 36 1.10 5.08 1.31
N ILE A 37 1.48 5.01 2.58
CA ILE A 37 2.69 4.32 3.05
C ILE A 37 2.30 3.16 3.95
N ILE A 38 2.79 1.96 3.66
CA ILE A 38 2.55 0.76 4.46
C ILE A 38 3.74 0.55 5.38
N VAL A 39 3.50 0.50 6.69
CA VAL A 39 4.50 0.16 7.70
C VAL A 39 4.33 -1.26 8.19
N ASN A 40 5.45 -1.94 8.36
CA ASN A 40 5.49 -3.34 8.77
C ASN A 40 6.59 -3.56 9.81
N PRO A 41 6.29 -3.42 11.12
CA PRO A 41 7.25 -3.69 12.19
C PRO A 41 7.77 -5.12 12.23
N ASN A 42 6.88 -6.12 12.13
CA ASN A 42 7.24 -7.51 12.35
C ASN A 42 6.24 -8.48 11.68
N SER A 43 6.05 -8.34 10.37
CA SER A 43 4.95 -9.03 9.63
C SER A 43 3.60 -8.81 10.31
N GLY A 44 3.37 -7.58 10.75
CA GLY A 44 2.35 -7.22 11.73
C GLY A 44 2.82 -6.08 12.66
N PRO A 45 1.95 -5.64 13.59
CA PRO A 45 2.23 -4.51 14.48
C PRO A 45 3.24 -4.84 15.60
N GLY A 46 3.61 -6.11 15.77
CA GLY A 46 4.39 -6.59 16.90
C GLY A 46 3.51 -7.15 18.01
N ALA A 47 3.90 -6.94 19.26
CA ALA A 47 3.17 -7.46 20.42
C ALA A 47 1.78 -6.82 20.56
N THR A 48 0.80 -7.61 20.98
CA THR A 48 -0.60 -7.18 21.16
C THR A 48 -0.72 -5.96 22.09
N ASN A 49 -1.48 -4.96 21.65
CA ASN A 49 -1.74 -3.70 22.38
C ASN A 49 -0.45 -3.01 22.88
N ALA A 50 0.63 -3.13 22.12
CA ALA A 50 1.90 -2.45 22.37
C ALA A 50 2.19 -1.41 21.30
N TYR A 51 2.99 -0.42 21.68
CA TYR A 51 3.62 0.50 20.71
C TYR A 51 4.84 -0.18 20.08
N PRO A 52 5.21 0.19 18.84
CA PRO A 52 6.34 -0.42 18.17
C PRO A 52 7.67 0.09 18.76
N GLU A 53 8.78 -0.41 18.25
CA GLU A 53 10.12 0.07 18.64
C GLU A 53 10.28 1.58 18.41
N THR A 54 11.20 2.20 19.15
CA THR A 54 11.35 3.66 19.17
C THR A 54 11.75 4.22 17.79
N GLU A 55 12.48 3.43 17.01
CA GLU A 55 12.84 3.68 15.62
C GLU A 55 11.59 3.84 14.74
N TYR A 56 10.62 2.93 14.86
CA TYR A 56 9.33 3.04 14.18
C TYR A 56 8.54 4.24 14.66
N ILE A 57 8.48 4.47 15.98
CA ILE A 57 7.79 5.65 16.54
C ILE A 57 8.35 6.94 15.93
N ASN A 58 9.68 7.09 15.90
CA ASN A 58 10.35 8.27 15.37
C ASN A 58 10.15 8.41 13.84
N GLY A 59 10.28 7.31 13.10
CA GLY A 59 10.07 7.28 11.65
C GLY A 59 8.64 7.68 11.28
N ILE A 60 7.66 7.03 11.90
CA ILE A 60 6.23 7.29 11.68
C ILE A 60 5.87 8.72 12.08
N THR A 61 6.29 9.18 13.26
CA THR A 61 6.03 10.57 13.72
C THR A 61 6.58 11.62 12.74
N ASN A 62 7.62 11.30 11.97
CA ASN A 62 8.11 12.20 10.92
C ASN A 62 7.27 12.14 9.64
N LEU A 63 6.72 10.98 9.28
CA LEU A 63 5.82 10.82 8.13
C LEU A 63 4.47 11.50 8.38
N THR A 64 3.86 11.30 9.56
CA THR A 64 2.51 11.79 9.92
C THR A 64 2.43 13.31 10.09
N LYS A 65 3.55 14.03 10.03
CA LYS A 65 3.58 15.51 9.98
C LYS A 65 3.11 16.10 8.66
N HIS A 66 2.94 15.28 7.63
CA HIS A 66 2.67 15.71 6.28
C HIS A 66 1.22 15.37 5.87
N ASP A 67 0.43 16.39 5.53
CA ASP A 67 -1.00 16.24 5.19
C ASP A 67 -1.24 15.39 3.93
N ASN A 68 -0.23 15.22 3.08
CA ASN A 68 -0.28 14.38 1.87
C ASN A 68 0.15 12.93 2.13
N VAL A 69 0.29 12.51 3.39
CA VAL A 69 0.59 11.13 3.77
C VAL A 69 -0.66 10.45 4.34
N LYS A 70 -0.90 9.21 3.92
CA LYS A 70 -1.77 8.25 4.59
C LYS A 70 -0.94 7.05 5.02
N LEU A 71 -1.14 6.57 6.23
CA LEU A 71 -0.38 5.48 6.81
C LEU A 71 -1.24 4.22 6.93
N LEU A 72 -0.76 3.09 6.42
CA LEU A 72 -1.40 1.79 6.56
C LEU A 72 -0.57 0.84 7.43
N GLY A 73 -1.22 0.12 8.33
CA GLY A 73 -0.60 -0.98 9.07
C GLY A 73 -0.67 -2.29 8.28
N TYR A 74 0.47 -2.98 8.14
CA TYR A 74 0.54 -4.29 7.48
C TYR A 74 0.00 -5.41 8.36
N VAL A 75 -0.88 -6.27 7.82
CA VAL A 75 -1.40 -7.49 8.47
C VAL A 75 -1.38 -8.65 7.48
N ASP A 76 -0.62 -9.70 7.77
CA ASP A 76 -0.57 -10.91 6.94
C ASP A 76 -1.79 -11.82 7.22
N THR A 77 -2.59 -12.14 6.21
CA THR A 77 -3.76 -13.04 6.36
C THR A 77 -3.45 -14.51 6.02
N ARG A 78 -2.30 -14.78 5.40
CA ARG A 78 -1.84 -16.11 4.95
C ARG A 78 -2.87 -16.86 4.13
N TYR A 79 -3.50 -16.18 3.17
CA TYR A 79 -4.56 -16.76 2.35
C TYR A 79 -5.68 -17.39 3.19
N MET A 80 -6.06 -16.69 4.27
CA MET A 80 -7.07 -17.10 5.27
C MET A 80 -6.65 -18.22 6.23
N GLU A 81 -5.38 -18.65 6.23
CA GLU A 81 -4.87 -19.62 7.22
C GLU A 81 -4.83 -19.01 8.63
N LYS A 82 -4.53 -17.71 8.74
CA LYS A 82 -4.58 -17.00 10.02
C LYS A 82 -6.05 -16.79 10.41
N ASP A 83 -6.46 -17.21 11.60
CA ASP A 83 -7.85 -17.05 12.03
C ASP A 83 -8.24 -15.58 12.19
N THR A 84 -9.52 -15.26 12.01
CA THR A 84 -9.99 -13.87 12.04
C THR A 84 -9.78 -13.19 13.38
N ALA A 85 -9.79 -13.91 14.51
CA ALA A 85 -9.57 -13.30 15.82
C ALA A 85 -8.12 -12.85 15.99
N THR A 86 -7.16 -13.62 15.47
CA THR A 86 -5.75 -13.21 15.43
C THR A 86 -5.55 -12.00 14.50
N VAL A 87 -6.19 -11.99 13.32
CA VAL A 87 -6.17 -10.84 12.40
C VAL A 87 -6.75 -9.59 13.07
N ASP A 88 -7.94 -9.70 13.65
CA ASP A 88 -8.62 -8.60 14.35
C ASP A 88 -7.75 -8.07 15.50
N GLN A 89 -7.04 -8.92 16.23
CA GLN A 89 -6.16 -8.48 17.30
C GLN A 89 -4.95 -7.67 16.79
N GLU A 90 -4.41 -8.00 15.62
CA GLU A 90 -3.37 -7.21 14.96
C GLU A 90 -3.92 -5.85 14.50
N VAL A 91 -5.14 -5.83 13.94
CA VAL A 91 -5.85 -4.59 13.57
C VAL A 91 -6.09 -3.70 14.79
N GLU A 92 -6.57 -4.26 15.90
CA GLU A 92 -6.76 -3.56 17.17
C GLU A 92 -5.45 -3.01 17.72
N THR A 93 -4.34 -3.73 17.55
CA THR A 93 -3.01 -3.26 17.99
C THR A 93 -2.56 -2.04 17.20
N TYR A 94 -2.75 -2.03 15.87
CA TYR A 94 -2.54 -0.81 15.10
C TYR A 94 -3.50 0.31 15.50
N LYS A 95 -4.77 0.02 15.78
CA LYS A 95 -5.72 1.03 16.28
C LYS A 95 -5.25 1.61 17.61
N TYR A 96 -4.70 0.79 18.50
CA TYR A 96 -4.16 1.20 19.78
C TYR A 96 -3.02 2.21 19.67
N TRP A 97 -2.27 2.24 18.55
CA TRP A 97 -1.22 3.24 18.33
C TRP A 97 -1.74 4.68 18.36
N SER A 98 -3.00 4.91 18.00
CA SER A 98 -3.65 6.24 18.11
C SER A 98 -3.76 6.77 19.55
N THR A 99 -3.54 5.91 20.56
CA THR A 99 -3.51 6.31 21.98
C THR A 99 -2.14 6.81 22.43
N TYR A 100 -1.11 6.71 21.58
CA TYR A 100 0.24 7.16 21.92
C TYR A 100 0.26 8.69 22.07
N THR A 101 0.67 9.18 23.23
CA THR A 101 0.57 10.61 23.57
C THR A 101 1.84 11.42 23.31
N LYS A 102 2.97 10.76 23.00
CA LYS A 102 4.27 11.43 22.83
C LYS A 102 4.62 11.75 21.38
N GLY A 103 3.75 11.40 20.44
CA GLY A 103 3.89 11.59 19.00
C GLY A 103 2.65 11.07 18.29
N ASP A 104 2.51 11.38 17.01
CA ASP A 104 1.43 10.82 16.20
C ASP A 104 1.93 9.61 15.42
N ILE A 105 1.45 8.43 15.82
CA ILE A 105 1.73 7.17 15.16
C ILE A 105 0.45 6.44 14.75
N ALA A 106 -0.69 7.15 14.68
CA ALA A 106 -1.93 6.54 14.24
C ALA A 106 -1.81 6.08 12.77
N VAL A 107 -2.41 4.92 12.47
CA VAL A 107 -2.63 4.50 11.08
C VAL A 107 -4.02 4.94 10.63
N ASP A 108 -4.15 5.22 9.34
CA ASP A 108 -5.40 5.55 8.66
C ASP A 108 -6.16 4.30 8.18
N GLY A 109 -5.45 3.18 8.03
CA GLY A 109 -6.02 1.94 7.51
C GLY A 109 -5.14 0.72 7.71
N ILE A 110 -5.61 -0.40 7.19
CA ILE A 110 -4.95 -1.70 7.22
C ILE A 110 -4.70 -2.16 5.79
N PHE A 111 -3.46 -2.60 5.55
CA PHE A 111 -3.05 -3.33 4.37
C PHE A 111 -3.00 -4.81 4.72
N PHE A 112 -4.00 -5.56 4.28
CA PHE A 112 -4.10 -6.99 4.47
C PHE A 112 -3.37 -7.70 3.33
N ASP A 113 -2.23 -8.31 3.66
CA ASP A 113 -1.38 -9.03 2.72
C ASP A 113 -1.74 -10.52 2.64
N ASP A 114 -1.23 -11.17 1.59
CA ASP A 114 -1.55 -12.56 1.24
C ASP A 114 -3.08 -12.79 1.20
N ALA A 115 -3.82 -11.80 0.71
CA ALA A 115 -5.26 -11.90 0.53
C ALA A 115 -5.59 -12.87 -0.61
N VAL A 116 -6.76 -13.51 -0.54
CA VAL A 116 -7.24 -14.34 -1.64
C VAL A 116 -7.86 -13.50 -2.76
N ASN A 117 -7.79 -14.00 -3.98
CA ASN A 117 -8.31 -13.33 -5.18
C ASN A 117 -9.65 -13.91 -5.68
N GLU A 118 -10.04 -15.11 -5.24
CA GLU A 118 -11.29 -15.76 -5.65
C GLU A 118 -12.42 -15.58 -4.63
N TRP A 119 -13.61 -15.21 -5.10
CA TRP A 119 -14.82 -15.04 -4.30
C TRP A 119 -15.60 -16.36 -4.22
N THR A 120 -15.38 -17.08 -3.12
CA THR A 120 -16.05 -18.32 -2.75
C THR A 120 -16.88 -18.11 -1.49
N SER A 121 -17.72 -19.08 -1.10
CA SER A 121 -18.46 -19.02 0.17
C SER A 121 -17.53 -18.86 1.38
N THR A 122 -16.36 -19.51 1.36
CA THR A 122 -15.37 -19.43 2.45
C THR A 122 -14.68 -18.07 2.46
N SER A 123 -14.15 -17.64 1.31
CA SER A 123 -13.39 -16.39 1.24
C SER A 123 -14.24 -15.15 1.43
N SER A 124 -15.45 -15.13 0.88
CA SER A 124 -16.40 -14.04 1.13
C SER A 124 -16.70 -13.88 2.62
N THR A 125 -16.93 -14.98 3.35
CA THR A 125 -17.20 -14.94 4.80
C THR A 125 -16.01 -14.39 5.57
N TYR A 126 -14.82 -14.93 5.33
CA TYR A 126 -13.59 -14.53 6.02
C TYR A 126 -13.20 -13.08 5.73
N MET A 127 -13.09 -12.73 4.45
CA MET A 127 -12.60 -11.41 4.02
C MET A 127 -13.60 -10.30 4.40
N THR A 128 -14.90 -10.57 4.35
CA THR A 128 -15.93 -9.64 4.82
C THR A 128 -15.84 -9.41 6.34
N ALA A 129 -15.52 -10.45 7.12
CA ALA A 129 -15.41 -10.32 8.57
C ALA A 129 -14.27 -9.36 8.96
N ILE A 130 -13.06 -9.57 8.42
CA ILE A 130 -11.88 -8.75 8.74
C ILE A 130 -12.02 -7.31 8.20
N ALA A 131 -12.65 -7.14 7.03
CA ALA A 131 -12.95 -5.81 6.46
C ALA A 131 -13.91 -5.05 7.37
N ASN A 132 -15.04 -5.67 7.73
CA ASN A 132 -16.03 -5.05 8.61
C ASN A 132 -15.44 -4.70 9.97
N HIS A 133 -14.56 -5.53 10.53
CA HIS A 133 -13.88 -5.24 11.78
C HIS A 133 -13.01 -3.98 11.66
N ALA A 134 -12.13 -3.91 10.67
CA ALA A 134 -11.31 -2.73 10.42
C ALA A 134 -12.15 -1.45 10.19
N HIS A 135 -13.19 -1.54 9.35
CA HIS A 135 -14.11 -0.43 9.10
C HIS A 135 -14.84 0.02 10.37
N SER A 136 -15.22 -0.91 11.26
CA SER A 136 -15.86 -0.56 12.55
C SER A 136 -14.95 0.27 13.46
N LEU A 137 -13.63 0.21 13.26
CA LEU A 137 -12.62 1.00 13.95
C LEU A 137 -12.27 2.31 13.22
N ASN A 138 -13.00 2.63 12.14
CA ASN A 138 -12.75 3.72 11.21
C ASN A 138 -11.37 3.64 10.54
N LEU A 139 -10.95 2.42 10.15
CA LEU A 139 -9.73 2.17 9.40
C LEU A 139 -10.09 1.75 7.97
N THR A 140 -9.43 2.32 6.96
CA THR A 140 -9.62 1.87 5.56
C THR A 140 -9.04 0.49 5.33
N VAL A 141 -9.54 -0.22 4.33
CA VAL A 141 -9.17 -1.60 3.99
C VAL A 141 -8.52 -1.65 2.62
N THR A 142 -7.25 -2.06 2.57
CA THR A 142 -6.56 -2.42 1.33
C THR A 142 -6.29 -3.92 1.34
N PHE A 143 -6.78 -4.65 0.33
CA PHE A 143 -6.41 -6.06 0.14
C PHE A 143 -5.27 -6.20 -0.87
N ASN A 144 -4.30 -7.04 -0.55
CA ASN A 144 -3.25 -7.42 -1.48
C ASN A 144 -3.30 -8.91 -1.81
N PRO A 145 -4.00 -9.28 -2.90
CA PRO A 145 -3.87 -10.58 -3.52
C PRO A 145 -2.70 -10.68 -4.51
N GLY A 146 -2.07 -9.57 -4.88
CA GLY A 146 -1.01 -9.49 -5.88
C GLY A 146 -1.43 -9.81 -7.32
N THR A 147 -2.71 -10.10 -7.56
CA THR A 147 -3.25 -10.52 -8.84
C THR A 147 -4.69 -10.05 -9.02
N ILE A 148 -5.25 -10.24 -10.21
CA ILE A 148 -6.64 -9.90 -10.50
C ILE A 148 -7.56 -10.68 -9.56
N ALA A 149 -8.34 -9.95 -8.78
CA ALA A 149 -9.33 -10.47 -7.87
C ALA A 149 -10.75 -10.30 -8.41
N ASP A 150 -11.65 -11.16 -7.94
CA ASP A 150 -13.07 -11.10 -8.26
C ASP A 150 -13.69 -9.75 -7.84
N ALA A 151 -14.59 -9.24 -8.68
CA ALA A 151 -15.15 -7.90 -8.56
C ALA A 151 -15.85 -7.65 -7.21
N GLN A 152 -16.39 -8.70 -6.58
CA GLN A 152 -17.10 -8.62 -5.29
C GLN A 152 -16.21 -8.13 -4.14
N PHE A 153 -14.89 -8.29 -4.22
CA PHE A 153 -13.98 -7.74 -3.20
C PHE A 153 -14.03 -6.21 -3.14
N PHE A 154 -14.38 -5.53 -4.23
CA PHE A 154 -14.53 -4.06 -4.24
C PHE A 154 -15.73 -3.56 -3.41
N ASP A 155 -16.66 -4.44 -3.02
CA ASP A 155 -17.80 -4.08 -2.16
C ASP A 155 -17.37 -3.97 -0.68
N ILE A 156 -16.29 -4.64 -0.30
CA ILE A 156 -15.80 -4.70 1.08
C ILE A 156 -14.43 -4.03 1.26
N ALA A 157 -13.71 -3.72 0.18
CA ALA A 157 -12.42 -3.05 0.22
C ALA A 157 -12.50 -1.60 -0.27
N ASP A 158 -11.65 -0.75 0.32
CA ASP A 158 -11.39 0.60 -0.18
C ASP A 158 -10.40 0.57 -1.35
N LYS A 159 -9.41 -0.32 -1.28
CA LYS A 159 -8.39 -0.55 -2.33
C LYS A 159 -8.06 -2.03 -2.49
N ILE A 160 -7.63 -2.41 -3.70
CA ILE A 160 -7.13 -3.76 -3.99
C ILE A 160 -5.86 -3.66 -4.85
N VAL A 161 -4.78 -4.31 -4.44
CA VAL A 161 -3.59 -4.47 -5.27
C VAL A 161 -3.87 -5.56 -6.32
N MET A 162 -4.24 -5.11 -7.52
CA MET A 162 -4.68 -6.00 -8.61
C MET A 162 -3.50 -6.58 -9.39
N ILE A 163 -2.31 -6.00 -9.25
CA ILE A 163 -1.07 -6.49 -9.84
C ILE A 163 0.07 -6.20 -8.87
N GLU A 164 0.77 -7.25 -8.45
CA GLU A 164 2.08 -7.19 -7.80
C GLU A 164 3.00 -8.20 -8.48
N ASP A 165 3.97 -7.74 -9.24
CA ASP A 165 4.84 -8.63 -10.00
C ASP A 165 6.21 -7.98 -10.30
N ALA A 166 7.18 -8.81 -10.64
CA ALA A 166 8.45 -8.33 -11.18
C ALA A 166 8.19 -7.57 -12.49
N TYR A 167 8.90 -6.46 -12.68
CA TYR A 167 8.76 -5.65 -13.90
C TYR A 167 8.97 -6.47 -15.19
N SER A 168 9.86 -7.46 -15.17
CA SER A 168 10.08 -8.36 -16.31
C SER A 168 8.80 -9.12 -16.70
N SER A 169 8.11 -9.72 -15.72
CA SER A 169 6.87 -10.45 -15.93
C SER A 169 5.77 -9.53 -16.45
N TYR A 170 5.59 -8.38 -15.78
CA TYR A 170 4.68 -7.32 -16.20
C TYR A 170 4.89 -6.90 -17.65
N SER A 171 6.15 -6.58 -18.02
CA SER A 171 6.49 -6.13 -19.37
C SER A 171 6.32 -7.22 -20.44
N SER A 172 6.36 -8.50 -20.04
CA SER A 172 6.28 -9.65 -20.94
C SER A 172 4.87 -10.22 -21.10
N GLY A 173 3.92 -9.85 -20.23
CA GLY A 173 2.54 -10.32 -20.33
C GLY A 173 1.62 -9.88 -19.19
N THR A 174 2.05 -9.90 -17.92
CA THR A 174 1.13 -9.61 -16.79
C THR A 174 0.51 -8.21 -16.88
N GLY A 175 1.17 -7.25 -17.53
CA GLY A 175 0.62 -5.92 -17.77
C GLY A 175 -0.63 -5.88 -18.64
N ASP A 176 -0.91 -6.91 -19.45
CA ASP A 176 -2.17 -7.02 -20.17
C ASP A 176 -3.38 -7.21 -19.23
N SER A 177 -3.15 -7.70 -18.01
CA SER A 177 -4.19 -7.83 -16.99
C SER A 177 -4.77 -6.49 -16.54
N LEU A 178 -4.07 -5.36 -16.76
CA LEU A 178 -4.66 -4.03 -16.54
C LEU A 178 -5.96 -3.84 -17.32
N LYS A 179 -6.10 -4.46 -18.50
CA LYS A 179 -7.31 -4.40 -19.33
C LYS A 179 -8.50 -5.14 -18.71
N GLN A 180 -8.25 -6.00 -17.71
CA GLN A 180 -9.29 -6.73 -16.98
C GLN A 180 -9.88 -5.90 -15.83
N ILE A 181 -9.20 -4.84 -15.40
CA ILE A 181 -9.73 -3.88 -14.44
C ILE A 181 -10.83 -3.09 -15.15
N SER A 182 -12.08 -3.33 -14.78
CA SER A 182 -13.21 -2.74 -15.48
C SER A 182 -13.32 -1.23 -15.23
N ASN A 183 -14.01 -0.53 -16.14
CA ASN A 183 -14.34 0.88 -15.96
C ASN A 183 -15.14 1.06 -14.66
N GLY A 184 -14.56 1.77 -13.69
CA GLY A 184 -15.14 1.98 -12.36
C GLY A 184 -14.52 1.16 -11.23
N GLN A 185 -13.56 0.26 -11.53
CA GLN A 185 -12.72 -0.40 -10.52
C GLN A 185 -11.34 0.26 -10.39
N GLY A 186 -10.86 0.93 -11.44
CA GLY A 186 -9.53 1.57 -11.45
C GLY A 186 -9.29 2.51 -10.27
N ASP A 187 -10.31 3.27 -9.87
CA ASP A 187 -10.25 4.22 -8.75
C ASP A 187 -10.13 3.54 -7.37
N LYS A 188 -10.27 2.21 -7.31
CA LYS A 188 -9.98 1.35 -6.16
C LYS A 188 -8.84 0.36 -6.39
N SER A 189 -8.21 0.36 -7.56
CA SER A 189 -7.13 -0.58 -7.88
C SER A 189 -5.76 0.03 -7.63
N SER A 190 -4.80 -0.82 -7.30
CA SER A 190 -3.39 -0.48 -7.08
C SER A 190 -2.48 -1.43 -7.87
N VAL A 191 -1.30 -0.94 -8.28
CA VAL A 191 -0.29 -1.70 -9.03
C VAL A 191 1.08 -1.52 -8.39
N ILE A 192 1.76 -2.63 -8.11
CA ILE A 192 3.11 -2.68 -7.56
C ILE A 192 4.02 -3.43 -8.52
N LEU A 193 5.13 -2.80 -8.91
CA LEU A 193 6.15 -3.43 -9.76
C LEU A 193 7.51 -3.39 -9.06
N TYR A 194 8.06 -4.56 -8.76
CA TYR A 194 9.38 -4.70 -8.14
C TYR A 194 10.44 -5.15 -9.15
N GLN A 195 11.72 -5.08 -8.74
CA GLN A 195 12.86 -5.43 -9.61
C GLN A 195 12.86 -4.70 -10.97
N PHE A 196 12.44 -3.44 -11.00
CA PHE A 196 12.49 -2.61 -12.20
C PHE A 196 13.92 -2.50 -12.73
N SER A 197 14.12 -2.93 -13.98
CA SER A 197 15.42 -3.01 -14.64
C SER A 197 15.52 -2.15 -15.91
N GLY A 198 14.51 -1.31 -16.17
CA GLY A 198 14.48 -0.40 -17.31
C GLY A 198 15.24 0.92 -17.09
N SER A 199 15.22 1.76 -18.11
CA SER A 199 15.72 3.15 -18.08
C SER A 199 14.71 4.12 -17.44
N SER A 200 15.15 5.34 -17.11
CA SER A 200 14.28 6.43 -16.64
C SER A 200 13.14 6.76 -17.61
N ALA A 201 13.40 6.66 -18.92
CA ALA A 201 12.38 6.86 -19.95
C ALA A 201 11.33 5.74 -19.91
N GLN A 202 11.76 4.49 -19.75
CA GLN A 202 10.86 3.35 -19.58
C GLN A 202 10.02 3.49 -18.31
N GLN A 203 10.63 3.85 -17.16
CA GLN A 203 9.88 4.05 -15.92
C GLN A 203 8.80 5.13 -16.09
N THR A 204 9.13 6.23 -16.76
CA THR A 204 8.17 7.30 -17.07
C THR A 204 7.01 6.78 -17.93
N SER A 205 7.33 6.04 -19.01
CA SER A 205 6.30 5.50 -19.89
C SER A 205 5.41 4.46 -19.21
N THR A 206 5.96 3.65 -18.30
CA THR A 206 5.21 2.67 -17.50
C THR A 206 4.28 3.38 -16.52
N VAL A 207 4.77 4.41 -15.81
CA VAL A 207 3.94 5.26 -14.94
C VAL A 207 2.81 5.91 -15.73
N ASP A 208 3.11 6.57 -16.85
CA ASP A 208 2.09 7.21 -17.70
C ASP A 208 1.04 6.18 -18.15
N SER A 209 1.45 4.97 -18.56
CA SER A 209 0.52 3.93 -18.99
C SER A 209 -0.42 3.46 -17.86
N ILE A 210 0.10 3.27 -16.65
CA ILE A 210 -0.70 2.81 -15.51
C ILE A 210 -1.63 3.93 -15.03
N VAL A 211 -1.14 5.17 -14.90
CA VAL A 211 -1.97 6.32 -14.51
C VAL A 211 -3.10 6.54 -15.53
N ASN A 212 -2.80 6.48 -16.83
CA ASN A 212 -3.81 6.62 -17.89
C ASN A 212 -4.83 5.48 -17.92
N SER A 213 -4.54 4.33 -17.30
CA SER A 213 -5.53 3.24 -17.14
C SER A 213 -6.57 3.53 -16.05
N GLY A 214 -6.39 4.61 -15.26
CA GLY A 214 -7.30 5.01 -14.19
C GLY A 214 -7.03 4.32 -12.86
N VAL A 215 -5.92 3.58 -12.73
CA VAL A 215 -5.46 2.96 -11.48
C VAL A 215 -5.19 4.03 -10.43
N SER A 216 -5.65 3.79 -9.22
CA SER A 216 -5.64 4.77 -8.14
C SER A 216 -4.36 4.85 -7.35
N GLU A 217 -3.57 3.78 -7.29
CA GLU A 217 -2.28 3.81 -6.59
C GLU A 217 -1.21 3.01 -7.35
N ILE A 218 0.03 3.49 -7.31
CA ILE A 218 1.15 2.87 -8.04
C ILE A 218 2.43 2.83 -7.19
N TYR A 219 3.22 1.78 -7.39
CA TYR A 219 4.61 1.71 -6.97
C TYR A 219 5.49 1.05 -8.01
N ILE A 220 6.65 1.64 -8.29
CA ILE A 220 7.68 1.00 -9.10
C ILE A 220 9.02 1.16 -8.40
N THR A 221 9.70 0.03 -8.14
CA THR A 221 11.02 0.01 -7.48
C THR A 221 11.99 -0.90 -8.22
N THR A 222 13.27 -0.52 -8.19
CA THR A 222 14.39 -1.28 -8.76
C THR A 222 14.85 -2.47 -7.90
N VAL A 223 14.34 -2.56 -6.68
CA VAL A 223 14.68 -3.56 -5.67
C VAL A 223 13.38 -4.15 -5.09
N GLU A 224 13.46 -4.87 -3.98
CA GLU A 224 12.29 -5.27 -3.19
C GLU A 224 11.88 -4.15 -2.20
N TYR A 225 11.20 -4.50 -1.10
CA TYR A 225 10.56 -3.54 -0.18
C TYR A 225 11.41 -3.13 1.02
N THR A 226 12.57 -3.76 1.22
CA THR A 226 13.46 -3.54 2.38
C THR A 226 14.68 -2.68 2.04
N SER A 227 14.66 -1.97 0.92
CA SER A 227 15.75 -1.10 0.48
C SER A 227 15.24 0.05 -0.40
N GLN A 228 15.97 1.16 -0.39
CA GLN A 228 15.63 2.30 -1.23
C GLN A 228 15.88 1.96 -2.72
N SER A 229 14.91 2.27 -3.59
CA SER A 229 15.13 2.21 -5.03
C SER A 229 16.15 3.26 -5.49
N SER A 230 17.08 2.84 -6.35
CA SER A 230 18.01 3.76 -7.01
C SER A 230 17.31 4.76 -7.95
N MET A 231 16.06 4.48 -8.34
CA MET A 231 15.23 5.33 -9.19
C MET A 231 14.07 5.99 -8.43
N TRP A 232 14.08 5.99 -7.09
CA TRP A 232 12.99 6.57 -6.27
C TRP A 232 12.62 7.99 -6.70
N THR A 233 13.58 8.91 -6.76
CA THR A 233 13.31 10.31 -7.12
C THR A 233 12.73 10.44 -8.52
N GLN A 234 13.18 9.61 -9.47
CA GLN A 234 12.66 9.61 -10.82
C GLN A 234 11.22 9.08 -10.88
N PHE A 235 10.93 8.00 -10.16
CA PHE A 235 9.58 7.45 -10.04
C PHE A 235 8.61 8.49 -9.48
N VAL A 236 8.96 9.14 -8.35
CA VAL A 236 8.11 10.17 -7.73
C VAL A 236 7.84 11.32 -8.70
N ALA A 237 8.88 11.81 -9.37
CA ALA A 237 8.74 12.89 -10.36
C ALA A 237 7.85 12.47 -11.55
N ALA A 238 7.98 11.22 -12.02
CA ALA A 238 7.14 10.68 -13.09
C ALA A 238 5.66 10.61 -12.68
N VAL A 239 5.35 10.13 -11.48
CA VAL A 239 3.96 10.07 -10.98
C VAL A 239 3.38 11.48 -10.86
N ASN A 240 4.09 12.42 -10.23
CA ASN A 240 3.64 13.81 -10.11
C ASN A 240 3.31 14.44 -11.47
N ASN A 241 4.17 14.20 -12.47
CA ASN A 241 3.97 14.72 -13.82
C ASN A 241 2.78 14.04 -14.53
N ALA A 242 2.57 12.75 -14.32
CA ALA A 242 1.48 12.00 -14.94
C ALA A 242 0.10 12.47 -14.43
N ILE A 243 -0.04 12.72 -13.12
CA ILE A 243 -1.32 13.15 -12.52
C ILE A 243 -1.64 14.63 -12.73
N SER A 244 -0.68 15.42 -13.22
CA SER A 244 -0.85 16.86 -13.49
C SER A 244 -1.30 17.16 -14.93
N LYS A 245 -1.44 16.14 -15.77
CA LYS A 245 -1.88 16.24 -17.18
C LYS A 245 -3.40 16.18 -17.29
#